data_AF-A0A7C5D427-F1
#
_entry.id   AF-A0A7C5D427-F1
#
_cell.length_a   1.000
_cell.length_b   1.000
_cell.length_c   1.000
_cell.angle_alpha   90.00
_cell.angle_beta   90.00
_cell.angle_gamma   90.00
#
_symmetry.space_group_name_H-M   'P 1'
#
loop_
_entity.id
_entity.type
_entity.pdbx_description
1 polymer ?
#
loop_
_entity_poly.entity_id
_entity_poly.type
_entity_poly.pdbx_seq_one_letter_code
_entity_poly.pdbx_strand_id
1 'polypeptide(L)'
;VRLKHAYIMICKEVIKDSNVNIVEIKAEYYPNAKSGQDSSGIKVKSAIQWIEAKSAKPIEVRLYDRLYKVEKPESMEDLNPNSLTKNTTALIEPAVINEKPNERFQFERHGYFYADPIDYTAELPVFNMIVGLKDSWAKKTEPKKRNPAQAKPKKVQIDGEVAPMSDEQKRLFELYKNEHKLNSEVANTLARDEVLSNFYAEALKSLHAPVAIANIVTNEVARELKEQTIEELHFTPEQIATLVAMVEEGEISSKIAKEVFEEMAANGVDPKEYVEEKGLKQISDPAEILPIIEEIIAKNPENVAKYKAGNDRLFGFFVGQTLKATGGKANPKVVNELLFQSLN
;
A
#
# COMPACT_ATOMS: atom_id res chain seq x y z
N VAL A 1 -12.82 6.14 -13.35
CA VAL A 1 -11.66 6.64 -12.54
C VAL A 1 -12.04 7.98 -11.93
N ARG A 2 -11.42 8.40 -10.82
CA ARG A 2 -11.60 9.77 -10.32
C ARG A 2 -10.48 10.67 -10.82
N LEU A 3 -10.82 11.81 -11.39
CA LEU A 3 -9.84 12.87 -11.58
C LEU A 3 -9.71 13.64 -10.26
N LYS A 4 -8.49 13.75 -9.73
CA LYS A 4 -8.27 14.42 -8.45
C LYS A 4 -8.70 15.88 -8.55
N HIS A 5 -9.36 16.39 -7.50
CA HIS A 5 -9.94 17.74 -7.43
C HIS A 5 -11.05 18.02 -8.47
N ALA A 6 -11.50 17.00 -9.22
CA ALA A 6 -12.57 17.08 -10.20
C ALA A 6 -13.59 15.94 -9.99
N TYR A 7 -14.26 15.49 -11.04
CA TYR A 7 -15.35 14.51 -10.95
C TYR A 7 -14.89 13.06 -11.21
N ILE A 8 -15.77 12.10 -10.92
CA ILE A 8 -15.64 10.74 -11.44
C ILE A 8 -15.98 10.74 -12.93
N MET A 9 -15.13 10.07 -13.73
CA MET A 9 -15.32 9.88 -15.16
C MET A 9 -15.33 8.40 -15.54
N ILE A 10 -16.19 8.07 -16.50
CA ILE A 10 -16.22 6.79 -17.20
C ILE A 10 -15.83 7.03 -18.65
N CYS A 11 -14.74 6.39 -19.06
CA CYS A 11 -14.35 6.32 -20.46
C CYS A 11 -15.36 5.47 -21.23
N LYS A 12 -15.93 6.04 -22.30
CA LYS A 12 -16.88 5.36 -23.20
C LYS A 12 -16.20 4.92 -24.48
N GLU A 13 -15.31 5.76 -24.99
CA GLU A 13 -14.61 5.52 -26.25
C GLU A 13 -13.17 6.04 -26.16
N VAL A 14 -12.24 5.31 -26.77
CA VAL A 14 -10.85 5.72 -26.93
C VAL A 14 -10.57 5.82 -28.42
N ILE A 15 -10.28 7.03 -28.88
CA ILE A 15 -9.99 7.30 -30.29
C ILE A 15 -8.47 7.34 -30.46
N LYS A 16 -7.99 6.61 -31.48
CA LYS A 16 -6.58 6.48 -31.80
C LYS A 16 -6.28 6.99 -33.21
N ASP A 17 -5.08 7.52 -33.41
CA ASP A 17 -4.58 7.89 -34.74
C ASP A 17 -4.10 6.64 -35.54
N SER A 18 -3.61 6.87 -36.76
CA SER A 18 -3.06 5.83 -37.64
C SER A 18 -1.83 5.11 -37.08
N ASN A 19 -1.16 5.70 -36.09
CA ASN A 19 0.01 5.16 -35.41
C ASN A 19 -0.36 4.51 -34.06
N VAL A 20 -1.66 4.31 -33.78
CA VAL A 20 -2.18 3.70 -32.54
C VAL A 20 -1.97 4.58 -31.30
N ASN A 21 -1.62 5.86 -31.45
CA ASN A 21 -1.55 6.80 -30.34
C ASN A 21 -2.96 7.24 -29.94
N ILE A 22 -3.23 7.31 -28.64
CA ILE A 22 -4.51 7.82 -28.13
C ILE A 22 -4.52 9.34 -28.31
N VAL A 23 -5.48 9.84 -29.08
CA VAL A 23 -5.62 11.28 -29.37
C VAL A 23 -6.84 11.91 -28.71
N GLU A 24 -7.87 11.11 -28.43
CA GLU A 24 -9.09 11.60 -27.78
C GLU A 24 -9.72 10.49 -26.93
N ILE A 25 -10.31 10.89 -25.80
CA ILE A 25 -11.13 10.03 -24.95
C ILE A 25 -12.50 10.67 -24.85
N LYS A 26 -13.54 9.96 -25.30
CA LYS A 26 -14.92 10.34 -25.00
C LYS A 26 -15.31 9.72 -23.67
N ALA A 27 -15.73 10.57 -22.74
CA ALA A 27 -16.07 10.15 -21.39
C ALA A 27 -17.32 10.86 -20.90
N GLU A 28 -18.08 10.14 -20.08
CA GLU A 28 -19.14 10.72 -19.26
C GLU A 28 -18.58 11.02 -17.87
N TYR A 29 -19.02 12.12 -17.28
CA TYR A 29 -18.70 12.45 -15.90
C TYR A 29 -19.97 12.52 -15.05
N TYR A 30 -19.82 12.33 -13.75
CA TYR A 30 -20.92 12.40 -12.79
C TYR A 30 -20.91 13.75 -12.07
N PRO A 31 -21.90 14.63 -12.28
CA PRO A 31 -21.92 15.98 -11.70
C PRO A 31 -21.94 16.00 -10.16
N ASN A 32 -22.56 14.99 -9.54
CA ASN A 32 -22.63 14.83 -8.08
C ASN A 32 -21.41 14.09 -7.48
N ALA A 33 -20.36 13.82 -8.27
CA ALA A 33 -19.20 13.05 -7.85
C ALA A 33 -17.92 13.88 -7.68
N LYS A 34 -18.06 15.18 -7.33
CA LYS A 34 -16.92 16.07 -7.18
C LYS A 34 -16.03 15.62 -6.02
N SER A 35 -14.72 15.55 -6.26
CA SER A 35 -13.72 15.19 -5.26
C SER A 35 -13.83 16.09 -4.01
N GLY A 36 -13.97 15.48 -2.84
CA GLY A 36 -14.16 16.17 -1.56
C GLY A 36 -15.61 16.56 -1.22
N GLN A 37 -16.53 16.45 -2.18
CA GLN A 37 -17.97 16.75 -2.03
C GLN A 37 -18.82 15.68 -2.74
N ASP A 38 -18.36 14.44 -2.72
CA ASP A 38 -18.96 13.36 -3.50
C ASP A 38 -20.21 12.82 -2.82
N SER A 39 -21.35 12.90 -3.49
CA SER A 39 -22.63 12.35 -3.06
C SER A 39 -23.19 11.33 -4.05
N SER A 40 -22.36 10.80 -4.96
CA SER A 40 -22.81 9.91 -6.03
C SER A 40 -22.89 8.44 -5.61
N GLY A 41 -22.29 8.07 -4.47
CA GLY A 41 -22.20 6.69 -3.99
C GLY A 41 -21.28 5.79 -4.82
N ILE A 42 -20.59 6.33 -5.82
CA ILE A 42 -19.75 5.55 -6.75
C ILE A 42 -18.38 5.30 -6.13
N LYS A 43 -18.07 4.02 -5.85
CA LYS A 43 -16.73 3.59 -5.43
C LYS A 43 -15.80 3.50 -6.65
N VAL A 44 -14.66 4.19 -6.60
CA VAL A 44 -13.65 4.18 -7.68
C VAL A 44 -12.39 3.43 -7.25
N LYS A 45 -11.81 2.63 -8.16
CA LYS A 45 -10.59 1.86 -7.91
C LYS A 45 -9.33 2.74 -7.80
N SER A 46 -9.32 3.90 -8.44
CA SER A 46 -8.14 4.78 -8.48
C SER A 46 -8.50 6.25 -8.73
N ALA A 47 -7.64 7.14 -8.23
CA ALA A 47 -7.64 8.56 -8.51
C ALA A 47 -6.40 8.94 -9.33
N ILE A 48 -6.60 9.70 -10.39
CA ILE A 48 -5.61 10.14 -11.36
C ILE A 48 -5.30 11.63 -11.14
N GLN A 49 -4.02 11.98 -11.13
CA GLN A 49 -3.56 13.37 -11.21
C GLN A 49 -3.51 13.77 -12.68
N TRP A 50 -3.93 15.00 -12.94
CA TRP A 50 -4.05 15.53 -14.29
C TRP A 50 -3.65 17.00 -14.29
N ILE A 51 -3.32 17.50 -15.47
CA ILE A 51 -3.03 18.89 -15.76
C ILE A 51 -3.60 19.20 -17.14
N GLU A 52 -4.00 20.43 -17.38
CA GLU A 52 -4.44 20.85 -18.71
C GLU A 52 -3.24 20.97 -19.67
N ALA A 53 -3.21 20.13 -20.70
CA ALA A 53 -2.09 20.08 -21.65
C ALA A 53 -1.79 21.40 -22.39
N LYS A 54 -2.80 22.27 -22.58
CA LYS A 54 -2.65 23.54 -23.31
C LYS A 54 -1.97 24.63 -22.48
N SER A 55 -2.27 24.68 -21.18
CA SER A 55 -1.78 25.72 -20.28
C SER A 55 -0.52 25.29 -19.54
N ALA A 56 -0.33 23.97 -19.35
CA ALA A 56 0.86 23.39 -18.74
C ALA A 56 2.17 23.98 -19.28
N LYS A 57 3.12 24.22 -18.37
CA LYS A 57 4.46 24.72 -18.73
C LYS A 57 5.50 23.62 -18.59
N PRO A 58 6.42 23.48 -19.56
CA PRO A 58 7.57 22.59 -19.41
C PRO A 58 8.49 23.11 -18.31
N ILE A 59 9.03 22.21 -17.51
CA ILE A 59 9.99 22.52 -16.46
C ILE A 59 11.11 21.50 -16.40
N GLU A 60 12.25 21.91 -15.85
CA GLU A 60 13.28 20.98 -15.39
C GLU A 60 13.01 20.63 -13.93
N VAL A 61 12.91 19.33 -13.63
CA VAL A 61 12.87 18.82 -12.25
C VAL A 61 14.16 18.08 -11.95
N ARG A 62 14.87 18.54 -10.92
CA ARG A 62 16.11 17.96 -10.44
C ARG A 62 15.83 17.07 -9.24
N LEU A 63 16.08 15.78 -9.42
CA LEU A 63 15.92 14.77 -8.38
C LEU A 63 17.30 14.40 -7.86
N TYR A 64 17.49 14.55 -6.55
CA TYR A 64 18.76 14.23 -5.91
C TYR A 64 18.68 12.86 -5.22
N ASP A 65 19.74 12.08 -5.41
CA ASP A 65 20.06 10.87 -4.66
C ASP A 65 21.39 11.10 -3.90
N ARG A 66 21.86 10.11 -3.15
CA ARG A 66 23.13 10.19 -2.43
C ARG A 66 24.27 10.51 -3.38
N LEU A 67 25.15 11.43 -2.97
CA LEU A 67 26.33 11.84 -3.73
C LEU A 67 27.32 10.68 -3.95
N TYR A 68 27.43 9.77 -2.98
CA TYR A 68 28.31 8.61 -3.02
C TYR A 68 27.51 7.30 -3.04
N LYS A 69 28.05 6.28 -3.72
CA LYS A 69 27.47 4.93 -3.79
C LYS A 69 27.64 4.15 -2.47
N VAL A 70 28.64 4.51 -1.67
CA VAL A 70 29.06 3.81 -0.45
C VAL A 70 28.96 4.72 0.78
N GLU A 71 28.88 4.11 1.96
CA GLU A 71 28.71 4.82 3.24
C GLU A 71 29.99 5.54 3.69
N LYS A 72 31.16 5.02 3.32
CA LYS A 72 32.48 5.57 3.64
C LYS A 72 33.28 5.75 2.34
N PRO A 73 33.07 6.85 1.59
CA PRO A 73 33.80 7.11 0.36
C PRO A 73 35.27 7.45 0.67
N GLU A 74 36.19 6.91 -0.12
CA GLU A 74 37.63 7.14 -0.01
C GLU A 74 38.19 7.88 -1.25
N SER A 75 37.47 7.85 -2.38
CA SER A 75 37.90 8.51 -3.61
C SER A 75 36.74 9.09 -4.43
N MET A 76 37.08 9.78 -5.53
CA MET A 76 36.08 10.29 -6.50
C MET A 76 35.41 9.15 -7.29
N GLU A 77 35.96 7.94 -7.28
CA GLU A 77 35.38 6.77 -7.96
C GLU A 77 34.10 6.28 -7.24
N ASP A 78 33.98 6.61 -5.96
CA ASP A 78 32.81 6.33 -5.13
C ASP A 78 31.62 7.24 -5.44
N LEU A 79 31.80 8.27 -6.26
CA LEU A 79 30.71 9.16 -6.68
C LEU A 79 29.61 8.38 -7.38
N ASN A 80 28.37 8.63 -6.95
CA ASN A 80 27.17 8.10 -7.57
C ASN A 80 26.85 8.90 -8.85
N PRO A 81 26.95 8.30 -10.05
CA PRO A 81 26.61 8.98 -11.29
C PRO A 81 25.12 9.31 -11.39
N ASN A 82 24.28 8.64 -10.59
CA ASN A 82 22.84 8.87 -10.52
C ASN A 82 22.46 9.78 -9.33
N SER A 83 23.43 10.46 -8.72
CA SER A 83 23.20 11.41 -7.61
C SER A 83 22.33 12.60 -8.01
N LEU A 84 22.26 12.91 -9.30
CA LEU A 84 21.36 13.90 -9.87
C LEU A 84 20.70 13.34 -11.12
N THR A 85 19.37 13.26 -11.11
CA THR A 85 18.56 12.98 -12.30
C THR A 85 17.82 14.26 -12.69
N LYS A 86 18.02 14.71 -13.94
CA LYS A 86 17.30 15.86 -14.50
C LYS A 86 16.15 15.36 -15.38
N ASN A 87 14.93 15.72 -15.03
CA ASN A 87 13.74 15.45 -15.84
C ASN A 87 13.31 16.73 -16.56
N THR A 88 13.51 16.77 -17.88
CA THR A 88 13.17 17.90 -18.76
C THR A 88 11.86 17.70 -19.53
N THR A 89 11.16 16.58 -19.30
CA THR A 89 9.86 16.28 -19.92
C THR A 89 8.69 16.54 -18.97
N ALA A 90 8.98 17.07 -17.78
CA ALA A 90 7.98 17.39 -16.77
C ALA A 90 7.15 18.61 -17.18
N LEU A 91 5.88 18.57 -16.80
CA LEU A 91 4.90 19.63 -16.99
C LEU A 91 4.38 20.11 -15.64
N ILE A 92 4.13 21.40 -15.50
CA ILE A 92 3.59 22.00 -14.28
C ILE A 92 2.46 22.98 -14.56
N GLU A 93 1.59 23.15 -13.58
CA GLU A 93 0.53 24.15 -13.61
C GLU A 93 1.14 25.57 -13.60
N PRO A 94 0.68 26.49 -14.47
CA PRO A 94 1.18 27.86 -14.52
C PRO A 94 1.12 28.59 -13.18
N ALA A 95 0.14 28.26 -12.33
CA ALA A 95 0.00 28.85 -11.00
C ALA A 95 1.28 28.65 -10.16
N VAL A 96 1.98 27.53 -10.28
CA VAL A 96 3.21 27.27 -9.52
C VAL A 96 4.37 28.18 -9.95
N ILE A 97 4.37 28.65 -11.19
CA ILE A 97 5.39 29.57 -11.72
C ILE A 97 5.01 31.02 -11.38
N ASN A 98 3.72 31.34 -11.51
CA ASN A 98 3.19 32.69 -11.29
C ASN A 98 3.12 33.05 -9.79
N GLU A 99 2.92 32.05 -8.92
CA GLU A 99 2.87 32.23 -7.48
C GLU A 99 4.28 32.03 -6.89
N LYS A 100 4.93 33.16 -6.57
CA LYS A 100 6.09 33.32 -5.68
C LYS A 100 7.18 32.20 -5.75
N PRO A 101 8.28 32.43 -6.49
CA PRO A 101 9.42 31.52 -6.60
C PRO A 101 10.12 31.12 -5.29
N ASN A 102 9.90 31.86 -4.19
CA ASN A 102 10.49 31.57 -2.88
C ASN A 102 9.67 30.62 -2.01
N GLU A 103 8.57 30.09 -2.52
CA GLU A 103 7.75 29.12 -1.80
C GLU A 103 8.20 27.68 -2.07
N ARG A 104 8.00 26.81 -1.07
CA ARG A 104 8.26 25.37 -1.20
C ARG A 104 6.96 24.71 -1.61
N PHE A 105 6.97 24.03 -2.74
CA PHE A 105 5.80 23.36 -3.28
C PHE A 105 5.83 21.87 -2.95
N GLN A 106 4.69 21.31 -2.57
CA GLN A 106 4.54 19.87 -2.59
C GLN A 106 4.06 19.43 -3.97
N PHE A 107 4.93 18.75 -4.73
CA PHE A 107 4.48 18.01 -5.90
C PHE A 107 3.85 16.73 -5.38
N GLU A 108 2.53 16.69 -5.48
CA GLU A 108 1.73 15.65 -4.87
C GLU A 108 2.21 14.25 -5.27
N ARG A 109 2.29 13.34 -4.29
CA ARG A 109 2.82 11.97 -4.42
C ARG A 109 4.32 11.85 -4.73
N HIS A 110 5.02 12.94 -5.03
CA HIS A 110 6.44 12.94 -5.35
C HIS A 110 7.27 13.39 -4.15
N GLY A 111 7.08 14.63 -3.69
CA GLY A 111 7.96 15.24 -2.69
C GLY A 111 7.71 16.73 -2.51
N TYR A 112 8.58 17.36 -1.73
CA TYR A 112 8.67 18.81 -1.63
C TYR A 112 9.79 19.32 -2.52
N PHE A 113 9.51 20.41 -3.21
CA PHE A 113 10.36 21.01 -4.22
C PHE A 113 10.50 22.52 -3.97
N TYR A 114 11.57 23.10 -4.47
CA TYR A 114 11.85 24.52 -4.40
C TYR A 114 12.47 24.97 -5.72
N ALA A 115 12.16 26.20 -6.16
CA ALA A 115 12.75 26.79 -7.36
C ALA A 115 14.27 26.89 -7.21
N ASP A 116 15.02 26.56 -8.26
CA ASP A 116 16.48 26.67 -8.22
C ASP A 116 16.89 28.15 -8.05
N PRO A 117 17.73 28.50 -7.06
CA PRO A 117 18.07 29.90 -6.81
C PRO A 117 18.99 30.51 -7.87
N ILE A 118 19.60 29.69 -8.74
CA ILE A 118 20.60 30.10 -9.73
C ILE A 118 20.05 29.92 -11.14
N ASP A 119 19.53 28.74 -11.44
CA ASP A 119 19.16 28.33 -12.81
C ASP A 119 17.68 28.59 -13.14
N TYR A 120 16.86 29.00 -12.17
CA TYR A 120 15.45 29.27 -12.42
C TYR A 120 15.23 30.58 -13.19
N THR A 121 14.40 30.52 -14.22
CA THR A 121 13.82 31.69 -14.88
C THR A 121 12.32 31.47 -15.13
N ALA A 122 11.57 32.54 -15.43
CA ALA A 122 10.15 32.39 -15.77
C ALA A 122 9.95 31.63 -17.09
N GLU A 123 10.91 31.73 -18.00
CA GLU A 123 10.94 31.06 -19.30
C GLU A 123 11.40 29.60 -19.20
N LEU A 124 12.34 29.32 -18.28
CA LEU A 124 12.88 27.98 -17.99
C LEU A 124 12.82 27.72 -16.47
N PRO A 125 11.65 27.34 -15.94
CA PRO A 125 11.52 27.06 -14.52
C PRO A 125 12.26 25.76 -14.15
N VAL A 126 13.07 25.84 -13.09
CA VAL A 126 13.86 24.71 -12.58
C VAL A 126 13.48 24.44 -11.13
N PHE A 127 13.09 23.20 -10.81
CA PHE A 127 12.69 22.82 -9.47
C PHE A 127 13.59 21.72 -8.90
N ASN A 128 14.17 22.00 -7.74
CA ASN A 128 15.00 21.10 -6.96
C ASN A 128 14.16 20.32 -5.95
N MET A 129 14.30 18.99 -5.95
CA MET A 129 13.71 18.16 -4.90
C MET A 129 14.41 18.42 -3.56
N ILE A 130 13.65 18.85 -2.57
CA ILE A 130 14.11 18.99 -1.18
C ILE A 130 14.07 17.64 -0.49
N VAL A 131 12.91 16.97 -0.53
CA VAL A 131 12.69 15.67 0.11
C VAL A 131 11.57 14.90 -0.58
N GLY A 132 11.84 13.64 -0.94
CA GLY A 132 10.85 12.74 -1.50
C GLY A 132 9.86 12.21 -0.45
N LEU A 133 8.64 11.84 -0.87
CA LEU A 133 7.64 11.24 0.05
C LEU A 133 7.93 9.77 0.39
N LYS A 134 8.77 9.10 -0.40
CA LYS A 134 9.21 7.72 -0.19
C LYS A 134 10.74 7.69 -0.16
N ASP A 135 11.28 6.92 0.77
CA ASP A 135 12.72 6.65 0.85
C ASP A 135 13.10 5.60 -0.20
N SER A 136 13.96 5.97 -1.15
CA SER A 136 14.45 5.11 -2.22
C SER A 136 15.60 4.20 -1.79
N TRP A 137 16.27 4.47 -0.65
CA TRP A 137 17.50 3.79 -0.27
C TRP A 137 17.28 2.55 0.60
N ALA A 138 16.24 2.54 1.44
CA ALA A 138 15.96 1.43 2.36
C ALA A 138 15.62 0.08 1.67
N LYS A 139 15.55 0.03 0.34
CA LYS A 139 15.24 -1.17 -0.44
C LYS A 139 16.44 -1.90 -1.04
N LYS A 140 17.67 -1.36 -0.97
CA LYS A 140 18.83 -1.92 -1.69
C LYS A 140 19.95 -2.55 -0.83
N THR A 141 19.77 -2.65 0.47
CA THR A 141 20.70 -3.40 1.34
C THR A 141 19.93 -4.48 2.09
N GLU A 142 20.46 -5.71 2.07
CA GLU A 142 20.05 -6.96 2.75
C GLU A 142 19.22 -6.86 4.05
N PRO A 143 18.46 -7.93 4.39
CA PRO A 143 17.33 -7.86 5.32
C PRO A 143 17.79 -7.53 6.74
N LYS A 144 17.52 -6.29 7.18
CA LYS A 144 17.77 -5.90 8.58
C LYS A 144 16.72 -6.52 9.50
N LYS A 145 17.23 -7.26 10.50
CA LYS A 145 16.54 -7.65 11.74
C LYS A 145 15.71 -6.48 12.27
N ARG A 146 14.43 -6.72 12.54
CA ARG A 146 13.50 -5.77 13.14
C ARG A 146 14.00 -5.39 14.54
N ASN A 147 14.18 -4.09 14.76
CA ASN A 147 14.18 -3.45 16.08
C ASN A 147 13.33 -2.16 16.00
N PRO A 148 12.79 -1.67 17.14
CA PRO A 148 11.49 -1.00 17.19
C PRO A 148 11.46 0.37 16.52
N ALA A 149 10.33 0.65 15.87
CA ALA A 149 10.07 1.85 15.09
C ALA A 149 10.18 3.14 15.92
N GLN A 150 11.07 4.04 15.51
CA GLN A 150 10.99 5.46 15.84
C GLN A 150 9.98 6.13 14.89
N ALA A 151 9.06 6.89 15.48
CA ALA A 151 7.91 7.49 14.83
C ALA A 151 8.30 8.52 13.75
N LYS A 152 7.71 8.39 12.56
CA LYS A 152 7.62 9.48 11.57
C LYS A 152 6.38 10.34 11.87
N PRO A 153 6.44 11.68 11.73
CA PRO A 153 5.31 12.56 12.00
C PRO A 153 4.17 12.28 11.00
N LYS A 154 2.96 12.09 11.54
CA LYS A 154 1.73 11.86 10.76
C LYS A 154 1.36 13.12 9.98
N LYS A 155 0.83 12.90 8.76
CA LYS A 155 0.10 13.91 8.01
C LYS A 155 -1.06 14.44 8.86
N VAL A 156 -1.08 15.74 9.09
CA VAL A 156 -2.25 16.45 9.61
C VAL A 156 -3.33 16.37 8.53
N GLN A 157 -4.49 15.82 8.88
CA GLN A 157 -5.71 15.94 8.11
C GLN A 157 -6.75 16.63 8.98
N ILE A 158 -7.43 17.58 8.35
CA ILE A 158 -8.14 18.74 8.88
C ILE A 158 -9.42 18.35 9.64
N ASP A 159 -9.70 19.15 10.68
CA ASP A 159 -10.79 19.12 11.65
C ASP A 159 -12.14 18.56 11.15
N GLY A 160 -12.52 17.42 11.72
CA GLY A 160 -13.86 17.29 12.31
C GLY A 160 -13.67 17.43 13.83
N GLU A 161 -14.58 18.13 14.51
CA GLU A 161 -14.50 18.38 15.96
C GLU A 161 -14.09 17.11 16.72
N VAL A 162 -12.82 17.06 17.15
CA VAL A 162 -12.33 15.97 17.97
C VAL A 162 -12.91 16.20 19.34
N ALA A 163 -14.02 15.54 19.64
CA ALA A 163 -14.50 15.44 21.02
C ALA A 163 -13.31 14.98 21.88
N PRO A 164 -12.93 15.76 22.91
CA PRO A 164 -11.82 15.40 23.77
C PRO A 164 -12.08 14.02 24.37
N MET A 165 -11.06 13.16 24.36
CA MET A 165 -11.17 11.83 24.96
C MET A 165 -11.60 11.96 26.42
N SER A 166 -12.51 11.10 26.87
CA SER A 166 -12.75 10.91 28.30
C SER A 166 -11.48 10.38 28.97
N ASP A 167 -11.37 10.50 30.29
CA ASP A 167 -10.19 10.00 31.00
C ASP A 167 -10.03 8.48 30.89
N GLU A 168 -11.14 7.75 30.74
CA GLU A 168 -11.14 6.33 30.45
C GLU A 168 -10.59 6.02 29.05
N GLN A 169 -11.05 6.74 28.03
CA GLN A 169 -10.55 6.59 26.65
C GLN A 169 -9.04 6.92 26.57
N LYS A 170 -8.56 7.92 27.33
CA LYS A 170 -7.11 8.22 27.41
C LYS A 170 -6.33 7.05 28.04
N ARG A 171 -6.84 6.44 29.09
CA ARG A 171 -6.19 5.27 29.74
C ARG A 171 -6.13 4.08 28.79
N LEU A 172 -7.23 3.75 28.13
CA LEU A 172 -7.27 2.69 27.12
C LEU A 172 -6.31 2.99 25.97
N PHE A 173 -6.27 4.23 25.48
CA PHE A 173 -5.34 4.64 24.43
C PHE A 173 -3.88 4.42 24.82
N GLU A 174 -3.48 4.86 26.02
CA GLU A 174 -2.11 4.67 26.51
C GLU A 174 -1.77 3.19 26.77
N LEU A 175 -2.71 2.40 27.30
CA LEU A 175 -2.59 0.94 27.44
C LEU A 175 -2.31 0.29 26.08
N TYR A 176 -3.19 0.55 25.10
CA TYR A 176 -3.11 0.00 23.75
C TYR A 176 -1.85 0.42 23.01
N LYS A 177 -1.46 1.68 23.13
CA LYS A 177 -0.27 2.20 22.46
C LYS A 177 1.02 1.71 23.12
N ASN A 178 1.12 1.77 24.45
CA ASN A 178 2.39 1.57 25.14
C ASN A 178 2.60 0.11 25.54
N GLU A 179 1.58 -0.58 26.05
CA GLU A 179 1.70 -1.96 26.49
C GLU A 179 1.49 -2.91 25.32
N HIS A 180 0.39 -2.75 24.57
CA HIS A 180 0.06 -3.62 23.43
C HIS A 180 0.80 -3.24 22.13
N LYS A 181 1.61 -2.18 22.16
CA LYS A 181 2.44 -1.70 21.04
C LYS A 181 1.65 -1.39 19.77
N LEU A 182 0.38 -0.99 19.92
CA LEU A 182 -0.47 -0.62 18.80
C LEU A 182 -0.07 0.73 18.23
N ASN A 183 -0.25 0.89 16.91
CA ASN A 183 -0.06 2.20 16.30
C ASN A 183 -1.15 3.18 16.78
N SER A 184 -0.87 4.48 16.75
CA SER A 184 -1.78 5.48 17.32
C SER A 184 -3.14 5.60 16.63
N GLU A 185 -3.29 5.08 15.39
CA GLU A 185 -4.59 5.08 14.72
C GLU A 185 -5.45 3.94 15.26
N VAL A 186 -4.93 2.71 15.23
CA VAL A 186 -5.58 1.52 15.78
C VAL A 186 -5.88 1.69 17.27
N ALA A 187 -4.92 2.18 18.06
CA ALA A 187 -5.12 2.45 19.48
C ALA A 187 -6.22 3.49 19.73
N ASN A 188 -6.30 4.54 18.90
CA ASN A 188 -7.34 5.57 19.03
C ASN A 188 -8.72 5.03 18.64
N THR A 189 -8.81 4.21 17.60
CA THR A 189 -10.06 3.56 17.20
C THR A 189 -10.58 2.67 18.32
N LEU A 190 -9.76 1.74 18.83
CA LEU A 190 -10.16 0.85 19.93
C LEU A 190 -10.49 1.63 21.20
N ALA A 191 -9.70 2.64 21.55
CA ALA A 191 -9.94 3.40 22.78
C ALA A 191 -11.22 4.24 22.74
N ARG A 192 -11.75 4.59 21.56
CA ARG A 192 -12.97 5.42 21.43
C ARG A 192 -14.23 4.61 21.22
N ASP A 193 -14.11 3.37 20.77
CA ASP A 193 -15.22 2.48 20.46
C ASP A 193 -15.26 1.36 21.51
N GLU A 194 -16.20 1.47 22.46
CA GLU A 194 -16.34 0.54 23.57
C GLU A 194 -16.64 -0.90 23.10
N VAL A 195 -17.43 -1.04 22.03
CA VAL A 195 -17.79 -2.36 21.49
C VAL A 195 -16.56 -3.04 20.90
N LEU A 196 -15.79 -2.33 20.07
CA LEU A 196 -14.54 -2.86 19.51
C LEU A 196 -13.48 -3.10 20.59
N SER A 197 -13.39 -2.21 21.59
CA SER A 197 -12.50 -2.35 22.74
C SER A 197 -12.78 -3.64 23.51
N ASN A 198 -14.05 -3.92 23.80
CA ASN A 198 -14.47 -5.12 24.51
C ASN A 198 -14.25 -6.37 23.66
N PHE A 199 -14.63 -6.35 22.38
CA PHE A 199 -14.39 -7.46 21.46
C PHE A 199 -12.89 -7.81 21.37
N TYR A 200 -12.04 -6.79 21.25
CA TYR A 200 -10.59 -6.93 21.26
C TYR A 200 -10.05 -7.55 22.55
N ALA A 201 -10.53 -7.07 23.70
CA ALA A 201 -10.12 -7.58 25.01
C ALA A 201 -10.55 -9.04 25.22
N GLU A 202 -11.75 -9.43 24.79
CA GLU A 202 -12.21 -10.81 24.85
C GLU A 202 -11.38 -11.73 23.95
N ALA A 203 -11.12 -11.33 22.69
CA ALA A 203 -10.29 -12.11 21.78
C ALA A 203 -8.87 -12.34 22.32
N LEU A 204 -8.31 -11.36 23.03
CA LEU A 204 -6.98 -11.47 23.65
C LEU A 204 -6.90 -12.52 24.77
N LYS A 205 -8.02 -12.90 25.39
CA LYS A 205 -8.04 -13.97 26.40
C LYS A 205 -7.74 -15.34 25.78
N SER A 206 -8.11 -15.53 24.53
CA SER A 206 -7.92 -16.79 23.80
C SER A 206 -6.57 -16.86 23.09
N LEU A 207 -6.04 -15.74 22.62
CA LEU A 207 -4.73 -15.65 22.00
C LEU A 207 -4.05 -14.34 22.36
N HIS A 208 -2.87 -14.39 22.97
CA HIS A 208 -2.10 -13.18 23.26
C HIS A 208 -1.30 -12.70 22.03
N ALA A 209 -2.02 -12.17 21.03
CA ALA A 209 -1.44 -11.54 19.84
C ALA A 209 -1.98 -10.11 19.64
N PRO A 210 -1.57 -9.14 20.49
CA PRO A 210 -2.19 -7.82 20.58
C PRO A 210 -2.29 -7.07 19.25
N VAL A 211 -1.22 -7.07 18.46
CA VAL A 211 -1.15 -6.35 17.18
C VAL A 211 -2.01 -7.03 16.11
N ALA A 212 -1.92 -8.36 16.00
CA ALA A 212 -2.64 -9.10 14.97
C ALA A 212 -4.16 -9.05 15.21
N ILE A 213 -4.60 -9.26 16.46
CA ILE A 213 -6.01 -9.16 16.83
C ILE A 213 -6.52 -7.73 16.65
N ALA A 214 -5.77 -6.71 17.08
CA ALA A 214 -6.22 -5.32 16.92
C ALA A 214 -6.41 -4.94 15.45
N ASN A 215 -5.56 -5.43 14.55
CA ASN A 215 -5.70 -5.16 13.12
C ASN A 215 -6.96 -5.80 12.53
N ILE A 216 -7.28 -7.05 12.85
CA ILE A 216 -8.49 -7.69 12.33
C ILE A 216 -9.76 -7.08 12.95
N VAL A 217 -9.71 -6.71 14.24
CA VAL A 217 -10.85 -6.08 14.93
C VAL A 217 -11.13 -4.69 14.36
N THR A 218 -10.11 -3.86 14.15
CA THR A 218 -10.31 -2.48 13.66
C THR A 218 -10.59 -2.36 12.17
N ASN A 219 -10.42 -3.44 11.39
CA ASN A 219 -10.68 -3.44 9.95
C ASN A 219 -11.88 -4.32 9.60
N GLU A 220 -11.74 -5.63 9.74
CA GLU A 220 -12.75 -6.61 9.35
C GLU A 220 -13.94 -6.61 10.32
N VAL A 221 -13.74 -6.77 11.63
CA VAL A 221 -14.85 -6.79 12.61
C VAL A 221 -15.59 -5.44 12.65
N ALA A 222 -14.83 -4.34 12.65
CA ALA A 222 -15.38 -2.98 12.57
C ALA A 222 -16.17 -2.70 11.28
N ARG A 223 -15.98 -3.50 10.21
CA ARG A 223 -16.79 -3.41 9.00
C ARG A 223 -18.14 -4.08 9.21
N GLU A 224 -18.18 -5.27 9.79
CA GLU A 224 -19.42 -6.00 10.04
C GLU A 224 -20.29 -5.26 11.07
N LEU A 225 -19.68 -4.72 12.14
CA LEU A 225 -20.37 -3.92 13.17
C LEU A 225 -20.92 -2.56 12.67
N LYS A 226 -20.61 -2.14 11.45
CA LYS A 226 -21.27 -0.98 10.82
C LYS A 226 -22.61 -1.35 10.19
N GLU A 227 -22.80 -2.61 9.85
CA GLU A 227 -23.98 -3.11 9.17
C GLU A 227 -24.93 -3.84 10.14
N GLN A 228 -24.40 -4.38 11.23
CA GLN A 228 -25.11 -5.24 12.19
C GLN A 228 -24.70 -4.93 13.64
N THR A 229 -25.51 -5.33 14.63
CA THR A 229 -25.12 -5.24 16.04
C THR A 229 -24.24 -6.41 16.47
N ILE A 230 -23.60 -6.31 17.65
CA ILE A 230 -22.71 -7.37 18.16
C ILE A 230 -23.45 -8.70 18.38
N GLU A 231 -24.74 -8.65 18.72
CA GLU A 231 -25.61 -9.82 18.92
C GLU A 231 -26.00 -10.52 17.61
N GLU A 232 -25.90 -9.81 16.48
CA GLU A 232 -26.23 -10.31 15.14
C GLU A 232 -25.01 -10.93 14.44
N LEU A 233 -23.80 -10.76 14.99
CA LEU A 233 -22.59 -11.34 14.44
C LEU A 233 -22.63 -12.87 14.49
N HIS A 234 -22.29 -13.51 13.38
CA HIS A 234 -22.19 -14.96 13.28
C HIS A 234 -20.86 -15.54 13.78
N PHE A 235 -19.97 -14.70 14.33
CA PHE A 235 -18.67 -15.11 14.83
C PHE A 235 -18.36 -14.49 16.18
N THR A 236 -17.56 -15.18 16.98
CA THR A 236 -17.18 -14.73 18.34
C THR A 236 -15.75 -14.21 18.41
N PRO A 237 -15.38 -13.46 19.48
CA PRO A 237 -14.00 -13.06 19.73
C PRO A 237 -13.02 -14.24 19.77
N GLU A 238 -13.44 -15.39 20.30
CA GLU A 238 -12.64 -16.61 20.35
C GLU A 238 -12.37 -17.16 18.96
N GLN A 239 -13.36 -17.15 18.06
CA GLN A 239 -13.15 -17.61 16.69
C GLN A 239 -12.23 -16.66 15.90
N ILE A 240 -12.28 -15.36 16.15
CA ILE A 240 -11.31 -14.40 15.60
C ILE A 240 -9.91 -14.68 16.12
N ALA A 241 -9.76 -14.99 17.42
CA ALA A 241 -8.48 -15.39 17.98
C ALA A 241 -7.93 -16.67 17.32
N THR A 242 -8.79 -17.67 17.10
CA THR A 242 -8.44 -18.92 16.38
C THR A 242 -7.97 -18.62 14.96
N LEU A 243 -8.72 -17.81 14.20
CA LEU A 243 -8.34 -17.42 12.84
C LEU A 243 -6.97 -16.71 12.80
N VAL A 244 -6.70 -15.82 13.76
CA VAL A 244 -5.41 -15.15 13.88
C VAL A 244 -4.28 -16.13 14.24
N ALA A 245 -4.53 -17.09 15.13
CA ALA A 245 -3.55 -18.12 15.49
C ALA A 245 -3.11 -18.92 14.26
N MET A 246 -4.06 -19.34 13.42
CA MET A 246 -3.79 -20.10 12.20
C MET A 246 -2.91 -19.34 11.20
N VAL A 247 -3.00 -18.01 11.18
CA VAL A 247 -2.11 -17.16 10.35
C VAL A 247 -0.71 -17.05 10.95
N GLU A 248 -0.61 -16.81 12.26
CA GLU A 248 0.68 -16.67 12.96
C GLU A 248 1.49 -17.98 12.94
N GLU A 249 0.81 -19.13 13.04
CA GLU A 249 1.40 -20.46 12.96
C GLU A 249 1.75 -20.87 11.53
N GLY A 250 1.31 -20.10 10.52
CA GLY A 250 1.54 -20.40 9.12
C GLY A 250 0.69 -21.56 8.59
N GLU A 251 -0.40 -21.92 9.28
CA GLU A 251 -1.36 -22.91 8.79
C GLU A 251 -2.13 -22.37 7.58
N ILE A 252 -2.44 -21.07 7.55
CA ILE A 252 -3.11 -20.42 6.41
C ILE A 252 -2.42 -19.10 6.04
N SER A 253 -2.56 -18.70 4.78
CA SER A 253 -2.05 -17.39 4.34
C SER A 253 -3.00 -16.26 4.77
N SER A 254 -2.48 -15.02 4.87
CA SER A 254 -3.33 -13.85 5.16
C SER A 254 -4.42 -13.61 4.12
N LYS A 255 -4.26 -14.13 2.89
CA LYS A 255 -5.30 -14.08 1.85
C LYS A 255 -6.42 -15.06 2.18
N ILE A 256 -6.06 -16.29 2.53
CA ILE A 256 -7.01 -17.34 2.93
C ILE A 256 -7.74 -16.92 4.21
N ALA A 257 -7.06 -16.32 5.17
CA ALA A 257 -7.71 -15.83 6.39
C ALA A 257 -8.86 -14.84 6.12
N LYS A 258 -8.76 -14.03 5.06
CA LYS A 258 -9.85 -13.11 4.66
C LYS A 258 -11.04 -13.85 4.06
N GLU A 259 -10.77 -14.87 3.26
CA GLU A 259 -11.80 -15.75 2.70
C GLU A 259 -12.53 -16.51 3.83
N VAL A 260 -11.77 -17.06 4.79
CA VAL A 260 -12.34 -17.72 5.97
C VAL A 260 -13.15 -16.74 6.80
N PHE A 261 -12.66 -15.51 7.04
CA PHE A 261 -13.43 -14.48 7.75
C PHE A 261 -14.75 -14.14 7.04
N GLU A 262 -14.75 -13.98 5.72
CA GLU A 262 -15.96 -13.68 4.94
C GLU A 262 -17.01 -14.80 5.09
N GLU A 263 -16.56 -16.05 5.13
CA GLU A 263 -17.43 -17.21 5.35
C GLU A 263 -17.91 -17.32 6.80
N MET A 264 -17.05 -17.02 7.78
CA MET A 264 -17.46 -16.91 9.19
C MET A 264 -18.55 -15.85 9.36
N ALA A 265 -18.38 -14.68 8.74
CA ALA A 265 -19.36 -13.58 8.80
C ALA A 265 -20.68 -13.95 8.10
N ALA A 266 -20.62 -14.58 6.93
CA ALA A 266 -21.81 -14.92 6.16
C ALA A 266 -22.59 -16.10 6.76
N ASN A 267 -21.88 -17.15 7.16
CA ASN A 267 -22.47 -18.48 7.41
C ASN A 267 -22.23 -19.00 8.83
N GLY A 268 -21.46 -18.29 9.67
CA GLY A 268 -21.18 -18.70 11.06
C GLY A 268 -20.36 -19.99 11.17
N VAL A 269 -19.54 -20.28 10.16
CA VAL A 269 -18.68 -21.47 10.16
C VAL A 269 -17.55 -21.33 11.18
N ASP A 270 -17.10 -22.44 11.76
CA ASP A 270 -15.88 -22.46 12.55
C ASP A 270 -14.64 -22.33 11.63
N PRO A 271 -13.69 -21.43 11.91
CA PRO A 271 -12.52 -21.22 11.04
C PRO A 271 -11.67 -22.47 10.86
N LYS A 272 -11.52 -23.29 11.91
CA LYS A 272 -10.66 -24.47 11.86
C LYS A 272 -11.32 -25.57 11.04
N GLU A 273 -12.60 -25.84 11.31
CA GLU A 273 -13.38 -26.83 10.55
C GLU A 273 -13.46 -26.45 9.07
N TYR A 274 -13.71 -25.17 8.76
CA TYR A 274 -13.79 -24.68 7.39
C TYR A 274 -12.47 -24.86 6.62
N VAL A 275 -11.34 -24.53 7.25
CA VAL A 275 -10.01 -24.69 6.62
C VAL A 275 -9.68 -26.16 6.36
N GLU A 276 -10.07 -27.05 7.27
CA GLU A 276 -9.89 -28.50 7.10
C GLU A 276 -10.78 -29.06 5.99
N GLU A 277 -12.08 -28.74 6.00
CA GLU A 277 -13.04 -29.21 4.99
C GLU A 277 -12.67 -28.74 3.58
N LYS A 278 -12.25 -27.47 3.45
CA LYS A 278 -11.89 -26.88 2.15
C LYS A 278 -10.45 -27.16 1.74
N GLY A 279 -9.65 -27.85 2.57
CA GLY A 279 -8.25 -28.14 2.29
C GLY A 279 -7.44 -26.87 1.99
N LEU A 280 -7.61 -25.86 2.86
CA LEU A 280 -7.02 -24.52 2.72
C LEU A 280 -5.69 -24.35 3.46
N LYS A 281 -5.19 -25.40 4.11
CA LYS A 281 -3.89 -25.39 4.79
C LYS A 281 -2.76 -25.04 3.81
N GLN A 282 -1.75 -24.30 4.29
CA GLN A 282 -0.64 -23.88 3.48
C GLN A 282 0.20 -25.08 3.04
N ILE A 283 0.51 -25.10 1.74
CA ILE A 283 1.45 -26.06 1.18
C ILE A 283 2.84 -25.49 1.41
N SER A 284 3.65 -26.20 2.21
CA SER A 284 5.04 -25.82 2.50
C SER A 284 6.07 -26.85 2.02
N ASP A 285 5.63 -28.02 1.52
CA ASP A 285 6.51 -29.05 0.99
C ASP A 285 7.10 -28.61 -0.36
N PRO A 286 8.44 -28.50 -0.48
CA PRO A 286 9.09 -28.25 -1.77
C PRO A 286 8.71 -29.23 -2.87
N ALA A 287 8.44 -30.50 -2.54
CA ALA A 287 8.07 -31.51 -3.53
C ALA A 287 6.73 -31.21 -4.22
N GLU A 288 5.82 -30.50 -3.54
CA GLU A 288 4.54 -30.08 -4.12
C GLU A 288 4.65 -28.73 -4.86
N ILE A 289 5.53 -27.83 -4.39
CA ILE A 289 5.64 -26.46 -4.94
C ILE A 289 6.55 -26.42 -6.18
N LEU A 290 7.64 -27.20 -6.20
CA LEU A 290 8.61 -27.21 -7.29
C LEU A 290 8.00 -27.51 -8.67
N PRO A 291 7.17 -28.57 -8.84
CA PRO A 291 6.57 -28.86 -10.15
C PRO A 291 5.75 -27.70 -10.69
N ILE A 292 5.06 -26.97 -9.82
CA ILE A 292 4.23 -25.81 -10.18
C ILE A 292 5.12 -24.64 -10.61
N ILE A 293 6.23 -24.41 -9.90
CA ILE A 293 7.23 -23.40 -10.29
C ILE A 293 7.80 -23.73 -11.67
N GLU A 294 8.23 -24.96 -11.89
CA GLU A 294 8.81 -25.41 -13.16
C GLU A 294 7.82 -25.23 -14.32
N GLU A 295 6.55 -25.58 -14.12
CA GLU A 295 5.48 -25.36 -15.11
C GLU A 295 5.30 -23.87 -15.45
N ILE A 296 5.31 -23.00 -14.45
CA ILE A 296 5.17 -21.54 -14.65
C ILE A 296 6.37 -20.98 -15.42
N ILE A 297 7.59 -21.41 -15.07
CA ILE A 297 8.82 -21.00 -15.76
C ILE A 297 8.75 -21.46 -17.23
N ALA A 298 8.39 -22.72 -17.48
CA ALA A 298 8.27 -23.29 -18.82
C ALA A 298 7.21 -22.56 -19.68
N LYS A 299 6.10 -22.12 -19.07
CA LYS A 299 5.04 -21.36 -19.75
C LYS A 299 5.40 -19.89 -20.02
N ASN A 300 6.47 -19.36 -19.44
CA ASN A 300 6.82 -17.94 -19.52
C ASN A 300 8.28 -17.68 -19.96
N PRO A 301 8.76 -18.28 -21.07
CA PRO A 301 10.19 -18.24 -21.45
C PRO A 301 10.69 -16.81 -21.71
N GLU A 302 9.85 -15.93 -22.28
CA GLU A 302 10.22 -14.52 -22.50
C GLU A 302 10.46 -13.76 -21.19
N ASN A 303 9.66 -14.03 -20.16
CA ASN A 303 9.81 -13.39 -18.85
C ASN A 303 11.04 -13.93 -18.13
N VAL A 304 11.37 -15.21 -18.31
CA VAL A 304 12.62 -15.79 -17.80
C VAL A 304 13.82 -15.10 -18.44
N ALA A 305 13.82 -14.92 -19.77
CA ALA A 305 14.89 -14.23 -20.48
C ALA A 305 15.06 -12.78 -20.00
N LYS A 306 13.95 -12.03 -19.85
CA LYS A 306 13.98 -10.66 -19.32
C LYS A 306 14.45 -10.59 -17.87
N TYR A 307 14.11 -11.58 -17.04
CA TYR A 307 14.60 -11.67 -15.67
C TYR A 307 16.12 -11.88 -15.66
N LYS A 308 16.62 -12.85 -16.44
CA LYS A 308 18.07 -13.12 -16.59
C LYS A 308 18.84 -11.95 -17.21
N ALA A 309 18.17 -11.08 -17.96
CA ALA A 309 18.72 -9.83 -18.48
C ALA A 309 18.77 -8.67 -17.45
N GLY A 310 18.41 -8.92 -16.18
CA GLY A 310 18.51 -7.96 -15.07
C GLY A 310 17.19 -7.25 -14.70
N ASN A 311 16.04 -7.71 -15.20
CA ASN A 311 14.74 -7.17 -14.76
C ASN A 311 14.22 -7.90 -13.51
N ASP A 312 14.79 -7.57 -12.35
CA ASP A 312 14.46 -8.20 -11.05
C ASP A 312 12.97 -8.11 -10.67
N ARG A 313 12.22 -7.17 -11.27
CA ARG A 313 10.77 -7.02 -11.01
C ARG A 313 9.98 -8.25 -11.45
N LEU A 314 10.50 -9.04 -12.40
CA LEU A 314 9.86 -10.25 -12.87
C LEU A 314 9.90 -11.39 -11.84
N PHE A 315 10.79 -11.33 -10.86
CA PHE A 315 10.75 -12.27 -9.73
C PHE A 315 9.39 -12.24 -9.02
N GLY A 316 8.89 -11.04 -8.73
CA GLY A 316 7.56 -10.85 -8.12
C GLY A 316 6.41 -11.32 -9.02
N PHE A 317 6.58 -11.29 -10.34
CA PHE A 317 5.62 -11.89 -11.28
C PHE A 317 5.56 -13.40 -11.10
N PHE A 318 6.70 -14.10 -11.06
CA PHE A 318 6.75 -15.54 -10.86
C PHE A 318 6.18 -15.95 -9.50
N VAL A 319 6.55 -15.24 -8.42
CA VAL A 319 5.96 -15.45 -7.08
C VAL A 319 4.44 -15.33 -7.14
N GLY A 320 3.94 -14.27 -7.79
CA GLY A 320 2.51 -14.04 -7.95
C GLY A 320 1.80 -15.15 -8.73
N GLN A 321 2.42 -15.66 -9.80
CA GLN A 321 1.88 -16.78 -10.58
C GLN A 321 1.84 -18.08 -9.76
N THR A 322 2.89 -18.40 -9.00
CA THR A 322 2.95 -19.61 -8.17
C THR A 322 1.90 -19.57 -7.07
N LEU A 323 1.75 -18.42 -6.40
CA LEU A 323 0.68 -18.24 -5.41
C LEU A 323 -0.70 -18.34 -6.06
N LYS A 324 -0.89 -17.82 -7.27
CA LYS A 324 -2.16 -17.93 -7.99
C LYS A 324 -2.48 -19.38 -8.39
N ALA A 325 -1.51 -20.11 -8.90
CA ALA A 325 -1.66 -21.50 -9.34
C ALA A 325 -2.04 -22.44 -8.18
N THR A 326 -1.57 -22.14 -6.97
CA THR A 326 -1.88 -22.90 -5.75
C THR A 326 -3.12 -22.38 -5.00
N GLY A 327 -3.90 -21.47 -5.58
CA GLY A 327 -5.05 -20.86 -4.92
C GLY A 327 -4.69 -19.95 -3.74
N GLY A 328 -3.42 -19.61 -3.55
CA GLY A 328 -2.90 -18.87 -2.39
C GLY A 328 -2.46 -19.76 -1.23
N LYS A 329 -2.42 -21.09 -1.43
CA LYS A 329 -2.02 -22.06 -0.41
C LYS A 329 -0.51 -22.19 -0.28
N ALA A 330 0.27 -22.01 -1.35
CA ALA A 330 1.72 -22.16 -1.23
C ALA A 330 2.31 -21.15 -0.24
N ASN A 331 3.20 -21.63 0.63
CA ASN A 331 3.87 -20.81 1.61
C ASN A 331 4.76 -19.77 0.89
N PRO A 332 4.52 -18.46 1.08
CA PRO A 332 5.29 -17.44 0.38
C PRO A 332 6.79 -17.56 0.61
N LYS A 333 7.24 -17.91 1.82
CA LYS A 333 8.68 -18.02 2.11
C LYS A 333 9.33 -19.13 1.26
N VAL A 334 8.70 -20.30 1.26
CA VAL A 334 9.18 -21.47 0.49
C VAL A 334 9.12 -21.18 -1.01
N VAL A 335 8.05 -20.56 -1.51
CA VAL A 335 7.94 -20.15 -2.92
C VAL A 335 9.06 -19.20 -3.32
N ASN A 336 9.38 -18.19 -2.49
CA ASN A 336 10.48 -17.26 -2.80
C ASN A 336 11.82 -18.00 -2.84
N GLU A 337 12.09 -18.89 -1.90
CA GLU A 337 13.34 -19.66 -1.85
C GLU A 337 13.49 -20.57 -3.08
N LEU A 338 12.46 -21.35 -3.41
CA LEU A 338 12.49 -22.26 -4.55
C LEU A 338 12.57 -21.52 -5.88
N LEU A 339 11.81 -20.44 -6.05
CA LEU A 339 11.90 -19.62 -7.28
C LEU A 339 13.28 -19.00 -7.45
N PHE A 340 13.92 -18.57 -6.36
CA PHE A 340 15.27 -18.03 -6.41
C PHE A 340 16.28 -19.10 -6.87
N GLN A 341 16.12 -20.34 -6.43
CA GLN A 341 16.94 -21.47 -6.87
C GLN A 341 16.64 -21.89 -8.32
N SER A 342 15.39 -21.82 -8.77
CA SER A 342 15.01 -22.24 -10.13
C SER A 342 15.31 -21.20 -11.23
N LEU A 343 15.38 -19.92 -10.88
CA LEU A 343 15.58 -18.82 -11.84
C LEU A 343 17.04 -18.38 -12.00
N ASN A 344 17.90 -18.70 -11.04
CA ASN A 344 19.35 -18.48 -11.08
C ASN A 344 20.05 -19.77 -11.49
#